data_AF-A0A0F9EFZ3-F1
#
_entry.id   AF-A0A0F9EFZ3-F1
#
_cell.length_a   1.000
_cell.length_b   1.000
_cell.length_c   1.000
_cell.angle_alpha   90.00
_cell.angle_beta   90.00
_cell.angle_gamma   90.00
#
_symmetry.space_group_name_H-M   'P 1'
#
loop_
_entity.id
_entity.type
_entity.pdbx_description
1 polymer ?
#
loop_
_entity_poly.entity_id
_entity_poly.type
_entity_poly.pdbx_seq_one_letter_code
_entity_poly.pdbx_strand_id
1 'polypeptide(L)'
;MTELNENAITKVATVVGINAKTVAVTTLYTVPTGKTFIPDHIVIRVTAFTNGGKGVEAIVSFCGNSATYDDYLNSVTYTVAAAAVLIRDSVEDTAVVTQAAGDLFSISIETGSDATLETWAVDVFGHLV
;
A
#
# COMPACT_ATOMS: atom_id res chain seq x y z
N MET A 1 -4.84 -24.78 16.24
CA MET A 1 -3.56 -24.07 16.36
C MET A 1 -3.74 -22.79 15.57
N THR A 2 -3.67 -21.65 16.23
CA THR A 2 -3.88 -20.35 15.60
C THR A 2 -2.69 -20.03 14.69
N GLU A 3 -2.93 -19.47 13.51
CA GLU A 3 -1.86 -19.13 12.56
C GLU A 3 -0.96 -17.99 13.11
N LEU A 4 0.28 -17.87 12.59
CA LEU A 4 1.22 -16.85 13.08
C LEU A 4 0.73 -15.42 12.82
N ASN A 5 0.05 -15.22 11.68
CA ASN A 5 -0.60 -13.97 11.29
C ASN A 5 -1.72 -13.52 12.23
N GLU A 6 -2.20 -14.39 13.13
CA GLU A 6 -3.21 -14.06 14.13
C GLU A 6 -2.62 -13.76 15.53
N ASN A 7 -1.34 -14.09 15.75
CA ASN A 7 -0.66 -13.89 17.03
C ASN A 7 0.46 -12.86 16.98
N ALA A 8 0.80 -12.36 15.80
CA ALA A 8 1.89 -11.42 15.59
C ALA A 8 1.67 -10.56 14.35
N ILE A 9 2.29 -9.38 14.35
CA ILE A 9 2.44 -8.57 13.14
C ILE A 9 3.31 -9.36 12.16
N THR A 10 2.76 -9.65 10.99
CA THR A 10 3.42 -10.39 9.92
C THR A 10 3.17 -9.73 8.58
N LYS A 11 3.94 -10.10 7.57
CA LYS A 11 3.62 -9.74 6.19
C LYS A 11 2.44 -10.58 5.72
N VAL A 12 1.29 -9.94 5.46
CA VAL A 12 0.07 -10.63 5.04
C VAL A 12 -0.05 -10.74 3.52
N ALA A 13 0.58 -9.82 2.78
CA ALA A 13 0.54 -9.82 1.31
C ALA A 13 1.77 -9.16 0.69
N THR A 14 2.05 -9.56 -0.55
CA THR A 14 2.96 -8.87 -1.47
C THR A 14 2.26 -8.75 -2.82
N VAL A 15 2.09 -7.53 -3.33
CA VAL A 15 1.64 -7.27 -4.70
C VAL A 15 2.79 -6.67 -5.48
N VAL A 16 3.05 -7.20 -6.68
CA VAL A 16 4.17 -6.76 -7.54
C VAL A 16 3.63 -6.26 -8.88
N GLY A 17 4.42 -5.45 -9.57
CA GLY A 17 4.09 -5.02 -10.94
C GLY A 17 3.05 -3.90 -11.01
N ILE A 18 2.82 -3.17 -9.91
CA ILE A 18 1.91 -2.03 -9.89
C ILE A 18 2.53 -0.92 -10.74
N ASN A 19 1.90 -0.58 -11.85
CA ASN A 19 2.34 0.52 -12.69
C ASN A 19 1.82 1.86 -12.11
N ALA A 20 2.63 2.49 -11.27
CA ALA A 20 2.28 3.71 -10.54
C ALA A 20 2.01 4.92 -11.45
N LYS A 21 2.36 4.83 -12.74
CA LYS A 21 2.03 5.87 -13.72
C LYS A 21 0.60 5.82 -14.22
N THR A 22 0.01 4.62 -14.32
CA THR A 22 -1.22 4.41 -15.11
C THR A 22 -2.32 3.69 -14.35
N VAL A 23 -1.98 2.92 -13.32
CA VAL A 23 -2.94 2.18 -12.51
C VAL A 23 -3.32 3.02 -11.31
N ALA A 24 -4.53 3.58 -11.35
CA ALA A 24 -5.01 4.46 -10.29
C ALA A 24 -5.34 3.72 -8.99
N VAL A 25 -5.85 2.50 -9.05
CA VAL A 25 -6.21 1.73 -7.85
C VAL A 25 -5.76 0.28 -8.01
N THR A 26 -5.19 -0.29 -6.96
CA THR A 26 -4.85 -1.72 -6.90
C THR A 26 -5.25 -2.30 -5.54
N THR A 27 -5.97 -3.42 -5.55
CA THR A 27 -6.21 -4.20 -4.32
C THR A 27 -4.91 -4.87 -3.88
N LEU A 28 -4.52 -4.63 -2.64
CA LEU A 28 -3.31 -5.21 -2.04
C LEU A 28 -3.60 -6.46 -1.21
N TYR A 29 -4.74 -6.47 -0.52
CA TYR A 29 -5.14 -7.58 0.33
C TYR A 29 -6.67 -7.65 0.45
N THR A 30 -7.21 -8.86 0.37
CA THR A 30 -8.63 -9.15 0.67
C THR A 30 -8.70 -9.86 2.00
N VAL A 31 -9.47 -9.32 2.94
CA VAL A 31 -9.58 -9.91 4.27
C VAL A 31 -10.30 -11.27 4.18
N PRO A 32 -9.71 -12.35 4.71
CA PRO A 32 -10.32 -13.68 4.67
C PRO A 32 -11.68 -13.74 5.39
N THR A 33 -12.52 -14.67 4.96
CA THR A 33 -13.82 -14.91 5.60
C THR A 33 -13.65 -15.26 7.07
N GLY A 34 -14.45 -14.62 7.94
CA GLY A 34 -14.45 -14.87 9.38
C GLY A 34 -13.26 -14.27 10.12
N LYS A 35 -12.47 -13.40 9.48
CA LYS A 35 -11.34 -12.68 10.08
C LYS A 35 -11.54 -11.17 10.00
N THR A 36 -10.89 -10.47 10.92
CA THR A 36 -10.71 -9.01 10.87
C THR A 36 -9.22 -8.72 10.68
N PHE A 37 -8.88 -7.85 9.73
CA PHE A 37 -7.49 -7.43 9.52
C PHE A 37 -7.23 -6.09 10.18
N ILE A 38 -6.10 -5.99 10.88
CA ILE A 38 -5.60 -4.76 11.49
C ILE A 38 -4.27 -4.41 10.81
N PRO A 39 -4.23 -3.35 9.97
CA PRO A 39 -3.01 -2.93 9.30
C PRO A 39 -2.02 -2.29 10.29
N ASP A 40 -0.73 -2.51 10.08
CA ASP A 40 0.34 -1.98 10.90
C ASP A 40 1.24 -1.01 10.10
N HIS A 41 1.87 -1.49 9.04
CA HIS A 41 2.66 -0.68 8.11
C HIS A 41 2.64 -1.24 6.69
N ILE A 42 3.04 -0.40 5.74
CA ILE A 42 3.27 -0.78 4.35
C ILE A 42 4.73 -0.57 3.98
N VAL A 43 5.23 -1.40 3.06
CA VAL A 43 6.56 -1.23 2.47
C VAL A 43 6.41 -1.20 0.95
N ILE A 44 6.85 -0.11 0.33
CA ILE A 44 6.87 0.06 -1.12
C ILE A 44 8.31 -0.10 -1.59
N ARG A 45 8.50 -0.93 -2.61
CA ARG A 45 9.76 -1.14 -3.30
C ARG A 45 9.60 -0.71 -4.75
N VAL A 46 10.36 0.30 -5.18
CA VAL A 46 10.37 0.75 -6.57
C VAL A 46 11.25 -0.21 -7.37
N THR A 47 10.61 -1.12 -8.10
CA THR A 47 11.30 -2.22 -8.80
C THR A 47 11.83 -1.81 -10.17
N ALA A 48 11.19 -0.85 -10.82
CA ALA A 48 11.66 -0.27 -12.07
C ALA A 48 11.33 1.22 -12.11
N PHE A 49 12.27 2.02 -12.62
CA PHE A 49 12.11 3.46 -12.77
C PHE A 49 12.94 3.94 -13.95
N THR A 50 12.40 4.86 -14.75
CA THR A 50 13.17 5.58 -15.77
C THR A 50 12.79 7.05 -15.74
N ASN A 51 13.78 7.87 -15.39
CA ASN A 51 13.61 9.29 -15.10
C ASN A 51 13.14 10.08 -16.34
N GLY A 52 12.07 10.85 -16.19
CA GLY A 52 11.54 11.81 -17.18
C GLY A 52 12.11 13.23 -17.08
N GLY A 53 13.03 13.50 -16.14
CA GLY A 53 13.76 14.77 -16.03
C GLY A 53 13.54 15.58 -14.75
N LYS A 54 12.67 15.16 -13.82
CA LYS A 54 12.51 15.75 -12.47
C LYS A 54 12.10 14.70 -11.45
N GLY A 55 12.26 15.02 -10.15
CA GLY A 55 11.78 14.19 -9.06
C GLY A 55 10.29 13.95 -9.22
N VAL A 56 9.90 12.70 -9.40
CA VAL A 56 8.51 12.33 -9.56
C VAL A 56 7.94 12.14 -8.17
N GLU A 57 6.86 12.85 -7.90
CA GLU A 57 6.06 12.70 -6.69
C GLU A 57 4.87 11.80 -7.04
N ALA A 58 4.74 10.68 -6.34
CA ALA A 58 3.53 9.87 -6.38
C ALA A 58 2.73 10.18 -5.11
N ILE A 59 1.51 10.68 -5.29
CA ILE A 59 0.58 10.94 -4.19
C ILE A 59 -0.30 9.70 -4.04
N VAL A 60 -0.38 9.19 -2.82
CA VAL A 60 -0.98 7.88 -2.57
C VAL A 60 -1.85 7.91 -1.33
N SER A 61 -3.00 7.26 -1.42
CA SER A 61 -3.85 6.94 -0.26
C SER A 61 -4.05 5.43 -0.13
N PHE A 62 -4.36 4.96 1.07
CA PHE A 62 -4.49 3.55 1.40
C PHE A 62 -5.75 3.24 2.21
N CYS A 63 -6.18 1.98 2.09
CA CYS A 63 -7.44 1.41 2.60
C CYS A 63 -8.60 1.58 1.61
N GLY A 64 -9.70 0.88 1.79
CA GLY A 64 -10.82 0.85 0.84
C GLY A 64 -12.21 0.90 1.48
N ASN A 65 -12.31 1.28 2.75
CA ASN A 65 -13.61 1.41 3.42
C ASN A 65 -14.30 2.74 3.08
N SER A 66 -13.51 3.77 2.82
CA SER A 66 -13.90 5.04 2.25
C SER A 66 -13.74 5.03 0.73
N ALA A 67 -14.64 5.72 0.03
CA ALA A 67 -14.56 5.90 -1.42
C ALA A 67 -13.34 6.72 -1.85
N THR A 68 -12.72 7.47 -0.93
CA THR A 68 -11.49 8.24 -1.16
C THR A 68 -10.21 7.49 -0.76
N TYR A 69 -10.32 6.26 -0.27
CA TYR A 69 -9.19 5.40 0.10
C TYR A 69 -8.26 6.05 1.14
N ASP A 70 -8.79 6.83 2.08
CA ASP A 70 -8.03 7.68 3.01
C ASP A 70 -8.12 7.25 4.48
N ASP A 71 -8.69 6.07 4.74
CA ASP A 71 -8.96 5.59 6.11
C ASP A 71 -7.72 5.13 6.87
N TYR A 72 -6.65 4.79 6.15
CA TYR A 72 -5.37 4.40 6.76
C TYR A 72 -4.34 5.51 6.58
N LEU A 73 -3.81 5.69 5.36
CA LEU A 73 -2.90 6.78 5.01
C LEU A 73 -3.56 7.64 3.95
N ASN A 74 -3.60 8.95 4.17
CA ASN A 74 -4.30 9.89 3.31
C ASN A 74 -3.32 10.80 2.56
N SER A 75 -3.32 10.72 1.23
CA SER A 75 -2.62 11.65 0.34
C SER A 75 -1.15 11.85 0.70
N VAL A 76 -0.45 10.74 0.92
CA VAL A 76 0.99 10.75 1.22
C VAL A 76 1.76 10.96 -0.07
N THR A 77 2.67 11.93 -0.05
CA THR A 77 3.58 12.18 -1.17
C THR A 77 4.88 11.38 -1.02
N TYR A 78 5.13 10.49 -1.98
CA TYR A 78 6.38 9.75 -2.09
C TYR A 78 7.24 10.31 -3.22
N THR A 79 8.41 10.83 -2.90
CA THR A 79 9.40 11.26 -3.90
C THR A 79 10.19 10.05 -4.40
N VAL A 80 9.96 9.65 -5.65
CA VAL A 80 10.66 8.56 -6.32
C VAL A 80 11.60 9.15 -7.37
N ALA A 81 12.91 8.95 -7.17
CA ALA A 81 13.94 9.46 -8.07
C ALA A 81 14.76 8.37 -8.77
N ALA A 82 14.59 7.10 -8.37
CA ALA A 82 15.37 5.98 -8.87
C ALA A 82 14.65 4.63 -8.65
N ALA A 83 15.14 3.60 -9.32
CA ALA A 83 14.80 2.21 -9.00
C ALA A 83 15.54 1.77 -7.72
N ALA A 84 15.12 0.65 -7.14
CA ALA A 84 15.64 0.07 -5.90
C ALA A 84 15.53 0.99 -4.67
N VAL A 85 14.57 1.92 -4.70
CA VAL A 85 14.18 2.71 -3.52
C VAL A 85 13.19 1.88 -2.69
N LEU A 86 13.40 1.92 -1.37
CA LEU A 86 12.49 1.34 -0.39
C LEU A 86 11.88 2.46 0.45
N ILE A 87 10.56 2.42 0.57
CA ILE A 87 9.76 3.33 1.39
C ILE A 87 9.00 2.46 2.38
N ARG A 88 9.01 2.85 3.65
CA ARG A 88 8.15 2.27 4.68
C ARG A 88 7.30 3.40 5.24
N ASP A 89 6.02 3.12 5.43
CA ASP A 89 5.10 4.10 6.00
C ASP A 89 4.04 3.43 6.88
N SER A 90 3.55 4.20 7.84
CA SER A 90 2.62 3.75 8.87
C SER A 90 1.85 4.92 9.45
N VAL A 91 0.72 4.58 10.06
CA VAL A 91 -0.09 5.49 10.84
C VAL A 91 0.44 5.49 12.27
N GLU A 92 1.08 6.58 12.69
CA GLU A 92 1.69 6.70 14.02
C GLU A 92 0.74 7.39 15.02
N ASP A 93 0.71 6.89 16.26
CA ASP A 93 0.02 7.50 17.42
C ASP A 93 -1.45 7.88 17.21
N THR A 94 -2.17 7.17 16.32
CA THR A 94 -3.59 7.39 16.08
C THR A 94 -4.34 6.08 15.83
N ALA A 95 -5.68 6.16 15.78
CA ALA A 95 -6.53 5.02 15.53
C ALA A 95 -6.36 4.52 14.08
N VAL A 96 -6.20 3.21 13.92
CA VAL A 96 -6.22 2.54 12.62
C VAL A 96 -7.60 1.94 12.36
N VAL A 97 -8.04 2.00 11.11
CA VAL A 97 -9.31 1.36 10.71
C VAL A 97 -9.11 -0.14 10.57
N THR A 98 -9.93 -0.90 11.28
CA THR A 98 -10.00 -2.35 11.14
C THR A 98 -10.77 -2.71 9.87
N GLN A 99 -10.36 -3.78 9.20
CA GLN A 99 -10.96 -4.26 7.95
C GLN A 99 -11.73 -5.54 8.23
N ALA A 100 -13.03 -5.52 7.98
CA ALA A 100 -13.91 -6.66 8.17
C ALA A 100 -13.68 -7.73 7.08
N ALA A 101 -14.21 -8.93 7.31
CA ALA A 101 -14.13 -10.03 6.36
C ALA A 101 -14.71 -9.62 4.98
N GLY A 102 -13.91 -9.81 3.93
CA GLY A 102 -14.26 -9.42 2.56
C GLY A 102 -13.88 -7.99 2.17
N ASP A 103 -13.47 -7.14 3.13
CA ASP A 103 -12.98 -5.79 2.82
C ASP A 103 -11.70 -5.87 1.97
N LEU A 104 -11.52 -4.84 1.13
CA LEU A 104 -10.40 -4.72 0.21
C LEU A 104 -9.44 -3.63 0.69
N PHE A 105 -8.33 -4.04 1.28
CA PHE A 105 -7.24 -3.12 1.55
C PHE A 105 -6.51 -2.80 0.24
N SER A 106 -6.60 -1.55 -0.21
CA SER A 106 -6.15 -1.12 -1.53
C SER A 106 -5.18 0.06 -1.43
N ILE A 107 -4.42 0.27 -2.50
CA ILE A 107 -3.63 1.47 -2.74
C ILE A 107 -4.30 2.27 -3.86
N SER A 108 -4.50 3.55 -3.63
CA SER A 108 -4.95 4.54 -4.61
C SER A 108 -3.78 5.47 -4.92
N ILE A 109 -3.37 5.53 -6.18
CA ILE A 109 -2.25 6.33 -6.67
C ILE A 109 -2.82 7.43 -7.57
N GLU A 110 -2.50 8.68 -7.28
CA GLU A 110 -2.76 9.78 -8.19
C GLU A 110 -1.88 9.60 -9.44
N THR A 111 -2.48 9.11 -10.51
CA THR A 111 -1.77 8.87 -11.77
C THR A 111 -1.37 10.21 -12.39
N GLY A 112 -0.11 10.36 -12.75
CA GLY A 112 0.40 11.63 -13.25
C GLY A 112 1.93 11.70 -13.35
N SER A 113 2.63 10.71 -12.80
CA SER A 113 4.09 10.58 -12.88
C SER A 113 4.67 10.88 -14.26
N ASP A 114 5.66 11.77 -14.31
CA ASP A 114 6.40 12.14 -15.52
C ASP A 114 7.43 11.08 -15.93
N ALA A 115 7.63 10.04 -15.10
CA ALA A 115 8.52 8.94 -15.44
C ALA A 115 8.03 8.22 -16.70
N THR A 116 8.96 7.70 -17.51
CA THR A 116 8.58 6.82 -18.63
C THR A 116 8.14 5.45 -18.13
N LEU A 117 8.75 5.00 -17.03
CA LEU A 117 8.44 3.76 -16.34
C LEU A 117 8.52 3.99 -14.84
N GLU A 118 7.51 3.50 -14.13
CA GLU A 118 7.50 3.46 -12.67
C GLU A 118 6.69 2.25 -12.22
N THR A 119 7.37 1.27 -11.62
CA THR A 119 6.76 0.00 -11.22
C THR A 119 7.09 -0.33 -9.78
N TRP A 120 6.05 -0.56 -8.99
CA TRP A 120 6.17 -0.80 -7.55
C TRP A 120 5.85 -2.26 -7.20
N ALA A 121 6.45 -2.69 -6.11
CA ALA A 121 6.02 -3.83 -5.32
C ALA A 121 5.63 -3.32 -3.93
N VAL A 122 4.47 -3.71 -3.43
CA VAL A 122 3.95 -3.29 -2.14
C VAL A 122 3.78 -4.51 -1.25
N ASP A 123 4.40 -4.46 -0.08
CA ASP A 123 4.25 -5.44 0.98
C ASP A 123 3.35 -4.84 2.07
N VAL A 124 2.33 -5.59 2.49
CA VAL A 124 1.38 -5.19 3.54
C VAL A 124 1.68 -5.97 4.81
N PHE A 125 1.83 -5.25 5.93
CA PHE A 125 2.04 -5.84 7.25
C PHE A 125 0.89 -5.53 8.19
N GLY A 126 0.61 -6.47 9.07
CA GLY A 126 -0.41 -6.37 10.09
C GLY A 126 -0.71 -7.73 10.70
N HIS A 127 -1.88 -7.87 11.32
CA HIS A 127 -2.32 -9.14 11.89
C HIS A 127 -3.82 -9.35 11.72
N LEU A 128 -4.24 -10.60 11.87
CA LEU A 128 -5.63 -11.04 11.79
C LEU A 128 -6.18 -11.32 13.20
N VAL A 129 -7.48 -11.12 13.37
CA VAL A 129 -8.21 -11.45 14.61
C VAL A 129 -9.48 -12.21 14.26
#